data_AF-A0A2A2E7V5-F1
#
_entry.id   AF-A0A2A2E7V5-F1
#
_cell.length_a   1.000
_cell.length_b   1.000
_cell.length_c   1.000
_cell.angle_alpha   90.00
_cell.angle_beta   90.00
_cell.angle_gamma   90.00
#
_symmetry.space_group_name_H-M   'P 1'
#
loop_
_entity.id
_entity.type
_entity.pdbx_description
1 polymer ?
#
loop_
_entity_poly.entity_id
_entity_poly.type
_entity_poly.pdbx_seq_one_letter_code
_entity_poly.pdbx_strand_id
1 'polypeptide(L)'
;MSSVPSYLWLSRHSIFYFRIVVPGVLRPLFPCSEIRRSLQTRCKREALIRGRELLLQVQQLYTQAFQGIRPSLDSLRGAWEAGGKRVASWAAWLRQQQLVALAEKPLEQGEGGKVRGPQKPRSAPSRAKQGQPDRLVADAPSNAPRFSKVVQECLEQQSHEGVAAKTLSDKRSVAELMTRIVGDLPVDLITRQDARKFREVTLKLPPRMNQLPEGQSLEQIIETATTTISLTTFNNYVKNLTTFFSYAIREGYCERNPFDGLRVRQRGKVSEERSVFTEHDLRRLFSKQVYASAKSAQPHKYWLPLLGLYTGARLNELCQLYLDDVVSINGIDCLHIRATRPDQKLKTVTSERLVPIHSKLKALGFLEFVQSQREAGHQRLFAELTLHKAHGYAAAPSKWFTRVRDQLGFRDGEERKDFHSFRHTLADHLKQKGIVESLVGGILGHQSGGITFSRYGKDFRPEVLAPVIEAVEFDAVEWLR
;
A
#
# COMPACT_ATOMS: atom_id res chain seq x y z
N MET A 1 -12.33 5.97 11.45
CA MET A 1 -12.29 6.13 12.93
C MET A 1 -11.08 5.36 13.43
N SER A 2 -10.10 6.00 14.07
CA SER A 2 -8.88 5.31 14.52
C SER A 2 -9.24 4.32 15.63
N SER A 3 -8.97 3.03 15.40
CA SER A 3 -9.09 2.00 16.43
C SER A 3 -8.17 2.40 17.60
N VAL A 4 -8.70 2.31 18.82
CA VAL A 4 -7.87 2.41 20.01
C VAL A 4 -7.06 1.11 20.08
N PRO A 5 -5.72 1.16 20.19
CA PRO A 5 -4.91 -0.05 20.32
C PRO A 5 -5.41 -0.94 21.46
N SER A 6 -5.36 -2.25 21.26
CA SER A 6 -5.87 -3.24 22.22
C SER A 6 -5.22 -3.15 23.61
N TYR A 7 -4.00 -2.61 23.69
CA TYR A 7 -3.28 -2.40 24.95
C TYR A 7 -3.72 -1.14 25.71
N LEU A 8 -4.63 -0.34 25.16
CA LEU A 8 -5.21 0.82 25.85
C LEU A 8 -6.63 0.52 26.31
N TRP A 9 -6.85 0.72 27.60
CA TRP A 9 -8.13 0.49 28.24
C TRP A 9 -8.61 1.76 28.95
N LEU A 10 -9.86 2.18 28.70
CA LEU A 10 -10.44 3.33 29.36
C LEU A 10 -11.21 2.88 30.61
N SER A 11 -10.87 3.45 31.77
CA SER A 11 -11.57 3.16 33.02
C SER A 11 -12.91 3.87 33.15
N ARG A 12 -13.75 3.41 34.09
CA ARG A 12 -15.03 4.04 34.46
C ARG A 12 -14.89 5.52 34.89
N HIS A 13 -13.71 5.94 35.36
CA HIS A 13 -13.41 7.32 35.75
C HIS A 13 -12.75 8.14 34.61
N SER A 14 -12.87 7.68 33.37
CA SER A 14 -12.32 8.29 32.16
C SER A 14 -10.79 8.46 32.14
N ILE A 15 -10.06 7.71 32.96
CA ILE A 15 -8.59 7.65 32.94
C ILE A 15 -8.16 6.45 32.09
N PHE A 16 -7.22 6.65 31.17
CA PHE A 16 -6.63 5.59 30.37
C PHE A 16 -5.61 4.76 31.16
N TYR A 17 -5.60 3.46 30.88
CA TYR A 17 -4.66 2.47 31.39
C TYR A 17 -3.98 1.75 30.23
N PHE A 18 -2.72 1.40 30.45
CA PHE A 18 -2.03 0.37 29.69
C PHE A 18 -2.39 -1.00 30.27
N ARG A 19 -2.77 -1.95 29.42
CA ARG A 19 -3.18 -3.30 29.80
C ARG A 19 -2.69 -4.31 28.77
N ILE A 20 -1.89 -5.28 29.18
CA ILE A 20 -1.45 -6.39 28.30
C ILE A 20 -1.41 -7.70 29.06
N VAL A 21 -1.89 -8.77 28.44
CA VAL A 21 -1.87 -10.13 29.00
C VAL A 21 -0.48 -10.73 28.79
N VAL A 22 0.06 -11.37 29.82
CA VAL A 22 1.33 -12.11 29.73
C VAL A 22 1.08 -13.42 28.95
N PRO A 23 1.84 -13.70 27.87
CA PRO A 23 1.70 -14.93 27.10
C PRO A 23 1.82 -16.17 27.98
N GLY A 24 1.02 -17.20 27.71
CA GLY A 24 0.96 -18.42 28.53
C GLY A 24 2.32 -19.04 28.83
N VAL A 25 3.19 -19.09 27.82
CA VAL A 25 4.56 -19.62 27.91
C VAL A 25 5.49 -18.82 28.83
N LEU A 26 5.22 -17.53 29.04
CA LEU A 26 6.03 -16.68 29.91
C LEU A 26 5.45 -16.53 31.32
N ARG A 27 4.19 -16.93 31.56
CA ARG A 27 3.50 -16.75 32.85
C ARG A 27 4.30 -17.25 34.07
N PRO A 28 5.03 -18.38 34.03
CA PRO A 28 5.83 -18.83 35.18
C PRO A 28 6.98 -17.88 35.56
N LEU A 29 7.41 -17.02 34.65
CA LEU A 29 8.52 -16.07 34.85
C LEU A 29 8.05 -14.68 35.28
N PHE A 30 6.74 -14.43 35.30
CA PHE A 30 6.16 -13.15 35.69
C PHE A 30 5.32 -13.30 36.96
N PRO A 31 5.28 -12.27 37.84
CA PRO A 31 4.49 -12.31 39.06
C PRO A 31 2.97 -12.14 38.82
N CYS A 32 2.55 -11.84 37.59
CA CYS A 32 1.15 -11.59 37.23
C CYS A 32 0.81 -12.13 35.84
N SER A 33 -0.45 -12.50 35.64
CA SER A 33 -0.99 -12.92 34.33
C SER A 33 -1.32 -11.74 33.41
N GLU A 34 -1.40 -10.53 33.96
CA GLU A 34 -1.72 -9.30 33.24
C GLU A 34 -0.92 -8.12 33.81
N ILE A 35 -0.25 -7.38 32.93
CA ILE A 35 0.44 -6.14 33.28
C ILE A 35 -0.52 -4.99 33.06
N ARG A 36 -0.86 -4.28 34.15
CA ARG A 36 -1.74 -3.12 34.14
C ARG A 36 -1.09 -1.91 34.80
N ARG A 37 -1.12 -0.76 34.12
CA ARG A 37 -0.55 0.52 34.60
C ARG A 37 -1.44 1.71 34.23
N SER A 38 -1.60 2.66 35.14
CA SER A 38 -2.36 3.89 34.90
C SER A 38 -1.54 4.86 34.05
N LEU A 39 -2.14 5.40 32.98
CA LEU A 39 -1.48 6.41 32.17
C LEU A 39 -1.74 7.84 32.67
N GLN A 40 -2.46 8.00 33.79
CA GLN A 40 -2.74 9.29 34.43
C GLN A 40 -3.23 10.41 33.48
N THR A 41 -3.98 10.04 32.43
CA THR A 41 -4.53 11.01 31.48
C THR A 41 -5.93 10.60 31.03
N ARG A 42 -6.76 11.62 30.77
CA ARG A 42 -8.06 11.48 30.10
C ARG A 42 -7.97 11.76 28.59
N CYS A 43 -6.81 12.22 28.11
CA CYS A 43 -6.59 12.57 26.71
C CYS A 43 -6.16 11.33 25.90
N LYS A 44 -6.96 10.95 24.89
CA LYS A 44 -6.66 9.80 24.02
C LYS A 44 -5.30 9.91 23.33
N ARG A 45 -4.92 11.10 22.86
CA ARG A 45 -3.63 11.32 22.15
C ARG A 45 -2.44 11.12 23.08
N GLU A 46 -2.54 11.61 24.30
CA GLU A 46 -1.50 11.44 25.32
C GLU A 46 -1.41 9.99 25.80
N ALA A 47 -2.56 9.33 25.99
CA ALA A 47 -2.61 7.90 26.30
C ALA A 47 -1.94 7.03 25.22
N LEU A 48 -2.09 7.38 23.94
CA LEU A 48 -1.39 6.69 22.85
C LEU A 48 0.13 6.81 22.93
N ILE A 49 0.64 7.98 23.29
CA ILE A 49 2.08 8.21 23.41
C ILE A 49 2.63 7.43 24.62
N ARG A 50 2.02 7.65 25.79
CA ARG A 50 2.41 6.99 27.05
C ARG A 50 2.29 5.47 26.98
N GLY A 51 1.24 4.95 26.33
CA GLY A 51 1.04 3.51 26.14
C GLY A 51 2.08 2.86 25.21
N ARG A 52 2.59 3.57 24.21
CA ARG A 52 3.65 3.06 23.33
C ARG A 52 4.99 2.93 24.05
N GLU A 53 5.29 3.88 24.92
CA GLU A 53 6.50 3.85 25.78
C GLU A 53 6.50 2.58 26.66
N LEU A 54 5.40 2.31 27.37
CA LEU A 54 5.28 1.08 28.18
C LEU A 54 5.27 -0.19 27.33
N LEU A 55 4.69 -0.16 26.12
CA LEU A 55 4.70 -1.32 25.24
C LEU A 55 6.13 -1.75 24.89
N LEU A 56 7.02 -0.80 24.60
CA LEU A 56 8.42 -1.08 24.31
C LEU A 56 9.15 -1.69 25.50
N GLN A 57 8.92 -1.15 26.71
CA GLN A 57 9.53 -1.70 27.93
C GLN A 57 9.02 -3.13 28.21
N VAL A 58 7.73 -3.40 28.03
CA VAL A 58 7.19 -4.78 28.17
C VAL A 58 7.77 -5.73 27.14
N GLN A 59 7.96 -5.29 25.90
CA GLN A 59 8.60 -6.12 24.88
C GLN A 59 10.03 -6.50 25.27
N GLN A 60 10.80 -5.57 25.85
CA GLN A 60 12.15 -5.86 26.39
C GLN A 60 12.10 -6.89 27.52
N LEU A 61 11.12 -6.79 28.44
CA LEU A 61 10.93 -7.78 29.49
C LEU A 61 10.57 -9.16 28.94
N TYR A 62 9.75 -9.24 27.88
CA TYR A 62 9.48 -10.52 27.22
C TYR A 62 10.73 -11.09 26.56
N THR A 63 11.56 -10.27 25.91
CA THR A 63 12.84 -10.73 25.35
C THR A 63 13.76 -11.30 26.43
N GLN A 64 13.86 -10.65 27.60
CA GLN A 64 14.62 -11.16 28.74
C GLN A 64 14.05 -12.50 29.23
N ALA A 65 12.72 -12.60 29.34
CA ALA A 65 12.06 -13.84 29.75
C ALA A 65 12.34 -15.01 28.78
N PHE A 66 12.34 -14.74 27.47
CA PHE A 66 12.70 -15.76 26.47
C PHE A 66 14.16 -16.19 26.56
N GLN A 67 15.04 -15.38 27.14
CA GLN A 67 16.44 -15.72 27.42
C GLN A 67 16.62 -16.41 28.78
N GLY A 68 15.52 -16.75 29.48
CA GLY A 68 15.55 -17.41 30.78
C GLY A 68 15.79 -16.47 31.97
N ILE A 69 15.87 -15.16 31.73
CA ILE A 69 16.07 -14.15 32.78
C ILE A 69 14.70 -13.79 33.37
N ARG A 70 14.55 -13.87 34.70
CA ARG A 70 13.31 -13.43 35.39
C ARG A 70 13.17 -11.90 35.31
N PRO A 71 12.18 -11.36 34.59
CA PRO A 71 12.07 -9.92 34.39
C PRO A 71 11.47 -9.23 35.63
N SER A 72 12.02 -8.08 36.02
CA SER A 72 11.42 -7.25 37.08
C SER A 72 10.43 -6.25 36.48
N LEU A 73 9.24 -6.15 37.08
CA LEU A 73 8.23 -5.17 36.69
C LEU A 73 8.50 -3.77 37.28
N ASP A 74 9.48 -3.62 38.17
CA ASP A 74 9.82 -2.32 38.77
C ASP A 74 10.48 -1.36 37.77
N SER A 75 11.03 -1.91 36.68
CA SER A 75 11.58 -1.14 35.56
C SER A 75 10.49 -0.55 34.66
N LEU A 76 9.23 -1.00 34.77
CA LEU A 76 8.11 -0.45 34.01
C LEU A 76 7.66 0.88 34.59
N ARG A 77 8.36 1.96 34.21
CA ARG A 77 8.04 3.33 34.60
C ARG A 77 7.86 4.20 33.38
N GLY A 78 6.76 4.94 33.38
CA GLY A 78 6.53 5.99 32.41
C GLY A 78 7.20 7.29 32.84
N ALA A 79 7.77 8.04 31.90
CA ALA A 79 8.38 9.34 32.19
C ALA A 79 7.44 10.33 32.89
N TRP A 80 6.11 10.16 32.74
CA TRP A 80 5.10 11.00 33.38
C TRP A 80 4.90 10.73 34.88
N GLU A 81 5.41 9.62 35.41
CA GLU A 81 5.26 9.25 36.83
C GLU A 81 6.17 10.07 37.75
N ALA A 82 7.20 10.74 37.21
CA ALA A 82 8.14 11.59 37.94
C ALA A 82 7.58 12.97 38.37
N GLY A 83 6.25 13.17 38.33
CA GLY A 83 5.61 14.36 38.92
C GLY A 83 5.70 15.66 38.10
N GLY A 84 6.13 15.62 36.84
CA GLY A 84 6.15 16.77 35.96
C GLY A 84 4.74 17.26 35.60
N LYS A 85 4.30 18.37 36.19
CA LYS A 85 3.10 19.10 35.74
C LYS A 85 3.23 19.40 34.24
N ARG A 86 2.11 19.23 33.52
CA ARG A 86 1.80 19.59 32.12
C ARG A 86 2.95 20.32 31.39
N VAL A 87 3.32 19.76 30.23
CA VAL A 87 4.33 20.25 29.27
C VAL A 87 5.75 19.67 29.48
N ALA A 88 5.90 18.39 29.15
CA ALA A 88 7.05 17.95 28.36
C ALA A 88 6.51 17.56 26.97
N SER A 89 5.97 18.57 26.28
CA SER A 89 5.56 18.47 24.88
C SER A 89 6.78 18.01 24.07
N TRP A 90 6.55 17.13 23.09
CA TRP A 90 7.31 16.89 21.84
C TRP A 90 8.80 17.27 21.74
N ALA A 91 9.20 18.47 22.17
CA ALA A 91 10.56 18.99 22.21
C ALA A 91 11.56 18.19 23.07
N ALA A 92 11.14 17.54 24.16
CA ALA A 92 12.06 16.69 24.95
C ALA A 92 12.37 15.37 24.23
N TRP A 93 11.34 14.78 23.61
CA TRP A 93 11.45 13.57 22.79
C TRP A 93 12.26 13.82 21.50
N LEU A 94 12.08 14.97 20.84
CA LEU A 94 12.91 15.41 19.70
C LEU A 94 14.37 15.63 20.08
N ARG A 95 14.64 16.17 21.27
CA ARG A 95 16.01 16.38 21.78
C ARG A 95 16.78 15.08 22.01
N GLN A 96 16.09 13.99 22.35
CA GLN A 96 16.71 12.69 22.61
C GLN A 96 17.05 11.90 21.34
N GLN A 97 16.63 12.35 20.15
CA GLN A 97 16.82 11.68 18.85
C GLN A 97 17.91 12.32 17.95
N GLN A 98 18.80 13.18 18.47
CA GLN A 98 19.93 13.77 17.71
C GLN A 98 19.53 14.31 16.32
N LEU A 99 18.56 15.22 16.25
CA LEU A 99 18.17 15.93 15.03
C LEU A 99 18.31 17.47 15.15
N VAL A 100 19.24 17.96 15.96
CA VAL A 100 19.50 19.42 16.10
C VAL A 100 20.78 19.88 15.39
N ALA A 101 21.64 18.97 14.92
CA ALA A 101 22.85 19.35 14.19
C ALA A 101 22.58 20.07 12.85
N LEU A 102 21.34 20.06 12.34
CA LEU A 102 20.95 20.74 11.10
C LEU A 102 20.28 22.11 11.31
N ALA A 103 19.96 22.49 12.54
CA ALA A 103 19.19 23.71 12.82
C ALA A 103 20.02 24.85 13.44
N GLU A 104 21.26 24.59 13.85
CA GLU A 104 22.11 25.59 14.49
C GLU A 104 23.25 26.04 13.55
N LYS A 105 22.88 26.80 12.51
CA LYS A 105 23.78 27.83 11.98
C LYS A 105 23.10 29.19 12.21
N PRO A 106 23.63 30.03 13.11
CA PRO A 106 23.01 31.32 13.39
C PRO A 106 23.26 32.28 12.21
N LEU A 107 22.16 32.85 11.69
CA LEU A 107 22.18 34.12 10.96
C LEU A 107 22.32 35.24 11.99
N GLU A 108 23.33 36.07 11.80
CA GLU A 108 23.62 37.25 12.62
C GLU A 108 22.42 38.21 12.65
N GLN A 109 22.03 38.66 13.84
CA GLN A 109 21.04 39.72 14.05
C GLN A 109 21.74 41.07 14.25
N GLY A 110 21.47 42.00 13.34
CA GLY A 110 21.62 43.43 13.59
C GLY A 110 20.43 43.97 14.40
N GLU A 111 20.73 44.35 15.63
CA GLU A 111 20.21 45.48 16.42
C GLU A 111 18.71 45.83 16.47
N GLY A 112 18.18 45.78 17.71
CA GLY A 112 17.61 46.97 18.35
C GLY A 112 16.08 47.13 18.34
N GLY A 113 15.41 46.81 19.46
CA GLY A 113 14.00 47.18 19.64
C GLY A 113 13.35 46.76 20.97
N LYS A 114 13.51 47.63 21.98
CA LYS A 114 12.97 47.64 23.37
C LYS A 114 11.72 46.81 23.71
N VAL A 115 11.85 46.12 24.85
CA VAL A 115 10.84 45.41 25.65
C VAL A 115 9.86 46.36 26.37
N ARG A 116 8.56 46.00 26.40
CA ARG A 116 7.62 46.38 27.48
C ARG A 116 6.72 45.19 27.84
N GLY A 117 6.72 44.84 29.13
CA GLY A 117 5.97 43.73 29.72
C GLY A 117 4.46 44.00 29.93
N PRO A 118 3.73 43.04 30.53
CA PRO A 118 2.36 42.71 30.15
C PRO A 118 1.29 43.45 30.99
N GLN A 119 0.16 43.80 30.37
CA GLN A 119 -1.05 44.21 31.08
C GLN A 119 -2.22 43.25 30.80
N LYS A 120 -2.98 43.00 31.88
CA LYS A 120 -4.11 42.07 32.03
C LYS A 120 -5.27 42.33 31.04
N PRO A 121 -6.08 41.29 30.69
CA PRO A 121 -7.26 41.48 29.86
C PRO A 121 -8.44 42.02 30.69
N ARG A 122 -9.11 43.06 30.18
CA ARG A 122 -10.43 43.51 30.64
C ARG A 122 -11.47 43.27 29.53
N SER A 123 -12.53 42.55 29.93
CA SER A 123 -13.94 42.63 29.55
C SER A 123 -14.36 43.06 28.12
N ALA A 124 -15.21 42.21 27.53
CA ALA A 124 -15.99 42.41 26.32
C ALA A 124 -16.94 43.62 26.36
N PRO A 125 -17.36 44.10 25.17
CA PRO A 125 -18.77 44.37 24.92
C PRO A 125 -19.26 43.71 23.60
N SER A 126 -20.35 42.95 23.71
CA SER A 126 -21.68 43.21 23.15
C SER A 126 -21.84 43.04 21.62
N ARG A 127 -22.32 41.85 21.27
CA ARG A 127 -23.38 41.51 20.29
C ARG A 127 -23.83 42.66 19.37
N ALA A 128 -23.32 42.68 18.14
CA ALA A 128 -23.93 43.41 17.02
C ALA A 128 -24.26 42.43 15.88
N LYS A 129 -25.57 42.37 15.62
CA LYS A 129 -26.36 41.90 14.45
C LYS A 129 -25.70 40.95 13.42
N GLN A 130 -26.35 39.80 13.25
CA GLN A 130 -26.25 38.92 12.09
C GLN A 130 -26.59 39.69 10.81
N GLY A 131 -25.58 39.94 9.98
CA GLY A 131 -25.75 40.24 8.56
C GLY A 131 -25.43 38.97 7.75
N GLN A 132 -26.34 38.58 6.86
CA GLN A 132 -26.07 37.61 5.80
C GLN A 132 -24.80 38.04 5.04
N PRO A 133 -23.88 37.14 4.68
CA PRO A 133 -22.89 37.49 3.68
C PRO A 133 -23.63 37.53 2.34
N ASP A 134 -23.96 38.76 1.94
CA ASP A 134 -24.22 39.15 0.56
C ASP A 134 -23.13 38.57 -0.34
N ARG A 135 -23.56 38.20 -1.55
CA ARG A 135 -22.69 37.82 -2.66
C ARG A 135 -21.68 38.94 -2.91
N LEU A 136 -20.44 38.76 -2.45
CA LEU A 136 -19.30 39.46 -3.01
C LEU A 136 -19.01 38.81 -4.37
N VAL A 137 -19.51 39.44 -5.43
CA VAL A 137 -18.99 39.25 -6.78
C VAL A 137 -17.53 39.71 -6.75
N ALA A 138 -16.64 38.77 -7.05
CA ALA A 138 -15.20 38.98 -7.11
C ALA A 138 -14.80 39.62 -8.44
N ASP A 139 -14.08 40.73 -8.39
CA ASP A 139 -13.38 41.33 -9.54
C ASP A 139 -11.86 41.47 -9.33
N ALA A 140 -11.30 40.82 -8.31
CA ALA A 140 -9.86 40.65 -8.24
C ALA A 140 -9.47 39.43 -9.12
N PRO A 141 -8.64 39.59 -10.17
CA PRO A 141 -8.15 38.45 -10.92
C PRO A 141 -7.36 37.54 -9.97
N SER A 142 -7.70 36.25 -9.97
CA SER A 142 -6.92 35.27 -9.22
C SER A 142 -5.47 35.32 -9.70
N ASN A 143 -4.54 35.44 -8.75
CA ASN A 143 -3.09 35.35 -8.99
C ASN A 143 -2.60 33.89 -8.99
N ALA A 144 -3.48 32.92 -8.71
CA ALA A 144 -3.10 31.53 -8.66
C ALA A 144 -2.89 30.97 -10.08
N PRO A 145 -1.93 30.04 -10.26
CA PRO A 145 -1.78 29.34 -11.53
C PRO A 145 -3.03 28.54 -11.89
N ARG A 146 -3.26 28.38 -13.21
CA ARG A 146 -4.29 27.47 -13.73
C ARG A 146 -4.02 26.03 -13.30
N PHE A 147 -5.09 25.26 -13.14
CA PHE A 147 -4.99 23.86 -12.73
C PHE A 147 -4.06 23.03 -13.62
N SER A 148 -4.10 23.22 -14.94
CA SER A 148 -3.21 22.56 -15.89
C SER A 148 -1.71 22.80 -15.59
N LYS A 149 -1.35 24.05 -15.26
CA LYS A 149 0.02 24.42 -14.88
C LYS A 149 0.44 23.75 -13.56
N VAL A 150 -0.42 23.79 -12.54
CA VAL A 150 -0.16 23.10 -11.26
C VAL A 150 0.01 21.60 -11.45
N VAL A 151 -0.77 20.99 -12.34
CA VAL A 151 -0.64 19.56 -12.69
C VAL A 151 0.71 19.29 -13.32
N GLN A 152 1.15 20.12 -14.27
CA GLN A 152 2.44 19.98 -14.92
C GLN A 152 3.59 20.04 -13.90
N GLU A 153 3.62 21.08 -13.07
CA GLU A 153 4.63 21.26 -12.02
C GLU A 153 4.68 20.06 -11.06
N CYS A 154 3.51 19.59 -10.61
CA CYS A 154 3.39 18.42 -9.72
C CYS A 154 3.87 17.12 -10.38
N LEU A 155 3.60 16.93 -11.68
CA LEU A 155 4.05 15.74 -12.44
C LEU A 155 5.56 15.78 -12.69
N GLU A 156 6.13 16.94 -12.98
CA GLU A 156 7.57 17.14 -13.16
C GLU A 156 8.31 16.85 -11.85
N GLN A 157 7.85 17.41 -10.73
CA GLN A 157 8.41 17.09 -9.41
C GLN A 157 8.36 15.58 -9.14
N GLN A 158 7.22 14.93 -9.34
CA GLN A 158 7.09 13.48 -9.10
C GLN A 158 7.96 12.65 -10.04
N SER A 159 8.20 13.12 -11.27
CA SER A 159 9.14 12.49 -12.19
C SER A 159 10.56 12.53 -11.63
N HIS A 160 10.98 13.68 -11.08
CA HIS A 160 12.28 13.82 -10.41
C HIS A 160 12.39 12.96 -9.13
N GLU A 161 11.28 12.77 -8.42
CA GLU A 161 11.19 11.85 -7.27
C GLU A 161 11.15 10.36 -7.68
N GLY A 162 11.26 10.04 -8.97
CA GLY A 162 11.34 8.66 -9.46
C GLY A 162 10.00 7.93 -9.59
N VAL A 163 8.87 8.67 -9.62
CA VAL A 163 7.56 8.06 -9.86
C VAL A 163 7.50 7.48 -11.28
N ALA A 164 6.97 6.27 -11.40
CA ALA A 164 6.90 5.56 -12.68
C ALA A 164 6.13 6.34 -13.76
N ALA A 165 6.66 6.38 -14.99
CA ALA A 165 6.05 7.05 -16.14
C ALA A 165 4.58 6.66 -16.39
N LYS A 166 4.23 5.38 -16.20
CA LYS A 166 2.83 4.92 -16.30
C LYS A 166 1.93 5.58 -15.25
N THR A 167 2.39 5.70 -14.00
CA THR A 167 1.64 6.37 -12.93
C THR A 167 1.49 7.86 -13.21
N LEU A 168 2.51 8.52 -13.76
CA LEU A 168 2.42 9.91 -14.19
C LEU A 168 1.40 10.09 -15.33
N SER A 169 1.42 9.19 -16.32
CA SER A 169 0.44 9.18 -17.41
C SER A 169 -0.99 8.98 -16.89
N ASP A 170 -1.23 8.06 -15.96
CA ASP A 170 -2.56 7.85 -15.38
C ASP A 170 -3.05 9.08 -14.59
N LYS A 171 -2.14 9.77 -13.88
CA LYS A 171 -2.45 11.02 -13.19
C LYS A 171 -2.79 12.14 -14.18
N ARG A 172 -2.02 12.27 -15.26
CA ARG A 172 -2.26 13.27 -16.33
C ARG A 172 -3.63 13.07 -16.97
N SER A 173 -3.98 11.85 -17.36
CA SER A 173 -5.29 11.58 -17.99
C SER A 173 -6.47 11.93 -17.09
N VAL A 174 -6.34 11.79 -15.76
CA VAL A 174 -7.38 12.22 -14.82
C VAL A 174 -7.46 13.75 -14.71
N ALA A 175 -6.32 14.44 -14.77
CA ALA A 175 -6.30 15.90 -14.79
C ALA A 175 -6.92 16.47 -16.07
N GLU A 176 -6.56 15.92 -17.23
CA GLU A 176 -7.15 16.29 -18.53
C GLU A 176 -8.67 16.13 -18.52
N LEU A 177 -9.17 15.03 -17.94
CA LEU A 177 -10.59 14.81 -17.75
C LEU A 177 -11.23 15.89 -16.85
N MET A 178 -10.59 16.22 -15.72
CA MET A 178 -11.09 17.26 -14.84
C MET A 178 -11.18 18.61 -15.56
N THR A 179 -10.13 18.97 -16.29
CA THR A 179 -10.10 20.17 -17.13
C THR A 179 -11.20 20.14 -18.19
N ARG A 180 -11.50 18.98 -18.79
CA ARG A 180 -12.60 18.84 -19.77
C ARG A 180 -13.98 19.03 -19.15
N ILE A 181 -14.20 18.61 -17.89
CA ILE A 181 -15.53 18.71 -17.23
C ILE A 181 -15.77 20.08 -16.60
N VAL A 182 -14.76 20.62 -15.92
CA VAL A 182 -14.88 21.83 -15.10
C VAL A 182 -14.29 23.06 -15.79
N GLY A 183 -13.34 22.87 -16.70
CA GLY A 183 -12.55 23.94 -17.29
C GLY A 183 -11.20 24.11 -16.61
N ASP A 184 -10.26 24.76 -17.30
CA ASP A 184 -8.92 25.05 -16.78
C ASP A 184 -8.89 26.33 -15.93
N LEU A 185 -9.58 26.32 -14.80
CA LEU A 185 -9.66 27.48 -13.92
C LEU A 185 -8.37 27.67 -13.10
N PRO A 186 -8.07 28.89 -12.63
CA PRO A 186 -7.14 29.11 -11.52
C PRO A 186 -7.47 28.19 -10.36
N VAL A 187 -6.45 27.57 -9.76
CA VAL A 187 -6.63 26.45 -8.81
C VAL A 187 -7.37 26.87 -7.53
N ASP A 188 -7.27 28.13 -7.12
CA ASP A 188 -7.97 28.73 -5.98
C ASP A 188 -9.47 28.98 -6.25
N LEU A 189 -9.85 29.14 -7.51
CA LEU A 189 -11.25 29.31 -7.92
C LEU A 189 -11.99 27.97 -8.08
N ILE A 190 -11.30 26.83 -8.06
CA ILE A 190 -11.94 25.52 -8.14
C ILE A 190 -12.59 25.17 -6.79
N THR A 191 -13.91 25.14 -6.78
CA THR A 191 -14.71 25.00 -5.56
C THR A 191 -15.15 23.55 -5.30
N ARG A 192 -15.80 23.35 -4.15
CA ARG A 192 -16.47 22.08 -3.83
C ARG A 192 -17.62 21.76 -4.79
N GLN A 193 -18.26 22.77 -5.39
CA GLN A 193 -19.34 22.55 -6.35
C GLN A 193 -18.78 21.94 -7.65
N ASP A 194 -17.62 22.42 -8.10
CA ASP A 194 -16.93 21.88 -9.26
C ASP A 194 -16.50 20.43 -9.06
N ALA A 195 -16.00 20.10 -7.87
CA ALA A 195 -15.69 18.72 -7.53
C ALA A 195 -16.94 17.82 -7.50
N ARG A 196 -18.10 18.34 -7.08
CA ARG A 196 -19.39 17.62 -7.17
C ARG A 196 -19.83 17.42 -8.61
N LYS A 197 -19.73 18.44 -9.46
CA LYS A 197 -19.97 18.35 -10.91
C LYS A 197 -19.08 17.26 -11.53
N PHE A 198 -17.78 17.29 -11.23
CA PHE A 198 -16.86 16.24 -11.67
C PHE A 198 -17.33 14.85 -11.25
N ARG A 199 -17.75 14.66 -9.98
CA ARG A 199 -18.29 13.38 -9.50
C ARG A 199 -19.53 12.92 -10.27
N GLU A 200 -20.50 13.80 -10.44
CA GLU A 200 -21.78 13.49 -11.08
C GLU A 200 -21.63 13.11 -12.55
N VAL A 201 -20.76 13.83 -13.27
CA VAL A 201 -20.46 13.53 -14.67
C VAL A 201 -19.64 12.26 -14.77
N THR A 202 -18.55 12.15 -14.01
CA THR A 202 -17.60 11.03 -14.16
C THR A 202 -18.21 9.67 -13.83
N LEU A 203 -19.13 9.58 -12.87
CA LEU A 203 -19.82 8.33 -12.56
C LEU A 203 -20.79 7.86 -13.66
N LYS A 204 -21.15 8.74 -14.60
CA LYS A 204 -21.98 8.41 -15.77
C LYS A 204 -21.14 8.11 -17.02
N LEU A 205 -19.83 8.34 -16.98
CA LEU A 205 -18.94 8.12 -18.11
C LEU A 205 -18.58 6.64 -18.27
N PRO A 206 -18.37 6.19 -19.51
CA PRO A 206 -17.91 4.83 -19.78
C PRO A 206 -16.44 4.60 -19.38
N PRO A 207 -16.03 3.34 -19.17
CA PRO A 207 -14.63 3.01 -18.94
C PRO A 207 -13.76 3.30 -20.16
N ARG A 208 -12.44 3.42 -19.95
CA ARG A 208 -11.42 3.64 -21.01
C ARG A 208 -11.66 4.89 -21.85
N MET A 209 -11.80 6.03 -21.19
CA MET A 209 -12.08 7.30 -21.87
C MET A 209 -11.02 7.75 -22.90
N ASN A 210 -9.80 7.25 -22.79
CA ASN A 210 -8.76 7.45 -23.79
C ASN A 210 -9.01 6.71 -25.12
N GLN A 211 -10.10 5.95 -25.22
CA GLN A 211 -10.54 5.22 -26.43
C GLN A 211 -11.85 5.81 -27.00
N LEU A 212 -12.34 6.92 -26.45
CA LEU A 212 -13.54 7.58 -26.95
C LEU A 212 -13.21 8.47 -28.16
N PRO A 213 -14.11 8.57 -29.15
CA PRO A 213 -13.89 9.37 -30.35
C PRO A 213 -13.57 10.84 -29.99
N GLU A 214 -12.54 11.39 -30.62
CA GLU A 214 -12.20 12.80 -30.49
C GLU A 214 -13.36 13.67 -31.03
N GLY A 215 -13.70 14.75 -30.32
CA GLY A 215 -14.70 15.73 -30.76
C GLY A 215 -16.14 15.51 -30.29
N GLN A 216 -16.48 14.36 -29.68
CA GLN A 216 -17.82 14.19 -29.08
C GLN A 216 -17.98 14.97 -27.77
N SER A 217 -19.17 15.53 -27.54
CA SER A 217 -19.48 16.17 -26.26
C SER A 217 -19.60 15.12 -25.15
N LEU A 218 -19.38 15.51 -23.89
CA LEU A 218 -19.50 14.58 -22.76
C LEU A 218 -20.93 14.06 -22.61
N GLU A 219 -21.91 14.87 -23.00
CA GLU A 219 -23.33 14.54 -22.98
C GLU A 219 -23.64 13.39 -23.95
N GLN A 220 -23.17 13.48 -25.19
CA GLN A 220 -23.33 12.43 -26.21
C GLN A 220 -22.67 11.11 -25.77
N ILE A 221 -21.50 11.20 -25.15
CA ILE A 221 -20.77 10.04 -24.62
C ILE A 221 -21.57 9.36 -23.49
N ILE A 222 -22.20 10.14 -22.61
CA ILE A 222 -23.02 9.61 -21.51
C ILE A 222 -24.28 8.96 -22.06
N GLU A 223 -24.93 9.57 -23.05
CA GLU A 223 -26.15 9.02 -23.68
C GLU A 223 -25.90 7.69 -24.38
N THR A 224 -24.74 7.52 -25.00
CA THR A 224 -24.37 6.30 -25.73
C THR A 224 -23.65 5.26 -24.86
N ALA A 225 -23.37 5.56 -23.59
CA ALA A 225 -22.65 4.67 -22.70
C ALA A 225 -23.48 3.45 -22.31
N THR A 226 -23.02 2.25 -22.69
CA THR A 226 -23.64 0.97 -22.29
C THR A 226 -23.20 0.53 -20.89
N THR A 227 -22.05 0.99 -20.43
CA THR A 227 -21.49 0.70 -19.10
C THR A 227 -20.81 1.94 -18.56
N THR A 228 -20.66 2.03 -17.24
CA THR A 228 -20.00 3.16 -16.57
C THR A 228 -18.76 2.72 -15.80
N ILE A 229 -17.93 3.68 -15.40
CA ILE A 229 -16.75 3.39 -14.58
C ILE A 229 -17.12 2.75 -13.24
N SER A 230 -16.24 1.87 -12.74
CA SER A 230 -16.38 1.32 -11.39
C SER A 230 -16.15 2.38 -10.30
N LEU A 231 -16.72 2.15 -9.11
CA LEU A 231 -16.43 2.99 -7.93
C LEU A 231 -14.93 3.00 -7.56
N THR A 232 -14.22 1.90 -7.81
CA THR A 232 -12.77 1.82 -7.60
C THR A 232 -12.03 2.78 -8.53
N THR A 233 -12.41 2.80 -9.82
CA THR A 233 -11.88 3.73 -10.80
C THR A 233 -12.14 5.17 -10.38
N PHE A 234 -13.37 5.50 -10.00
CA PHE A 234 -13.73 6.83 -9.51
C PHE A 234 -12.90 7.23 -8.27
N ASN A 235 -12.76 6.35 -7.29
CA ASN A 235 -11.97 6.62 -6.09
C ASN A 235 -10.47 6.83 -6.39
N ASN A 236 -9.95 6.16 -7.41
CA ASN A 236 -8.59 6.39 -7.92
C ASN A 236 -8.46 7.76 -8.60
N TYR A 237 -9.49 8.21 -9.33
CA TYR A 237 -9.50 9.56 -9.89
C TYR A 237 -9.48 10.61 -8.80
N VAL A 238 -10.36 10.49 -7.80
CA VAL A 238 -10.38 11.38 -6.62
C VAL A 238 -9.01 11.37 -5.92
N LYS A 239 -8.37 10.20 -5.76
CA LYS A 239 -7.01 10.10 -5.18
C LYS A 239 -5.98 10.91 -5.97
N ASN A 240 -5.99 10.82 -7.30
CA ASN A 240 -5.06 11.55 -8.16
C ASN A 240 -5.32 13.06 -8.06
N LEU A 241 -6.58 13.50 -8.14
CA LEU A 241 -6.96 14.91 -8.01
C LEU A 241 -6.63 15.48 -6.63
N THR A 242 -6.91 14.74 -5.55
CA THR A 242 -6.48 15.11 -4.20
C THR A 242 -4.97 15.34 -4.14
N THR A 243 -4.15 14.57 -4.88
CA THR A 243 -2.69 14.75 -4.90
C THR A 243 -2.29 16.10 -5.50
N PHE A 244 -2.90 16.50 -6.62
CA PHE A 244 -2.62 17.80 -7.25
C PHE A 244 -3.01 18.97 -6.35
N PHE A 245 -4.19 18.93 -5.74
CA PHE A 245 -4.61 19.98 -4.80
C PHE A 245 -3.80 19.96 -3.50
N SER A 246 -3.29 18.81 -3.06
CA SER A 246 -2.37 18.77 -1.91
C SER A 246 -1.02 19.40 -2.25
N TYR A 247 -0.54 19.25 -3.49
CA TYR A 247 0.62 19.98 -3.98
C TYR A 247 0.33 21.49 -4.02
N ALA A 248 -0.78 21.90 -4.64
CA ALA A 248 -1.20 23.31 -4.71
C ALA A 248 -1.27 24.00 -3.34
N ILE A 249 -1.78 23.31 -2.31
CA ILE A 249 -1.82 23.84 -0.94
C ILE A 249 -0.42 24.02 -0.35
N ARG A 250 0.51 23.10 -0.60
CA ARG A 250 1.89 23.19 -0.10
C ARG A 250 2.65 24.35 -0.74
N GLU A 251 2.41 24.60 -2.02
CA GLU A 251 2.97 25.74 -2.76
C GLU A 251 2.24 27.07 -2.47
N GLY A 252 1.18 27.05 -1.66
CA GLY A 252 0.40 28.24 -1.32
C GLY A 252 -0.52 28.74 -2.42
N TYR A 253 -0.76 27.95 -3.47
CA TYR A 253 -1.65 28.32 -4.59
C TYR A 253 -3.13 28.29 -4.24
N CYS A 254 -3.54 27.50 -3.24
CA CYS A 254 -4.90 27.51 -2.72
C CYS A 254 -4.95 27.06 -1.26
N GLU A 255 -6.03 27.39 -0.54
CA GLU A 255 -6.14 27.08 0.90
C GLU A 255 -6.74 25.70 1.19
N ARG A 256 -7.51 25.14 0.25
CA ARG A 256 -8.38 23.98 0.50
C ARG A 256 -8.39 23.02 -0.67
N ASN A 257 -8.61 21.75 -0.34
CA ASN A 257 -8.72 20.69 -1.34
C ASN A 257 -10.21 20.41 -1.65
N PRO A 258 -10.71 20.77 -2.84
CA PRO A 258 -12.13 20.59 -3.17
C PRO A 258 -12.51 19.11 -3.33
N PHE A 259 -11.54 18.19 -3.48
CA PHE A 259 -11.73 16.75 -3.60
C PHE A 259 -11.63 15.99 -2.27
N ASP A 260 -11.31 16.66 -1.16
CA ASP A 260 -11.16 15.97 0.13
C ASP A 260 -12.46 15.29 0.59
N GLY A 261 -12.38 14.05 1.04
CA GLY A 261 -13.55 13.27 1.43
C GLY A 261 -14.58 12.99 0.33
N LEU A 262 -14.26 13.16 -0.96
CA LEU A 262 -15.19 12.90 -2.08
C LEU A 262 -15.22 11.42 -2.52
N ARG A 263 -14.35 10.58 -1.96
CA ARG A 263 -14.34 9.14 -2.24
C ARG A 263 -15.67 8.51 -1.82
N VAL A 264 -16.22 7.68 -2.69
CA VAL A 264 -17.46 6.95 -2.44
C VAL A 264 -17.12 5.67 -1.69
N ARG A 265 -17.81 5.45 -0.58
CA ARG A 265 -17.70 4.20 0.17
C ARG A 265 -18.28 3.06 -0.66
N GLN A 266 -17.47 2.03 -0.90
CA GLN A 266 -17.94 0.78 -1.48
C GLN A 266 -18.71 0.00 -0.40
N ARG A 267 -19.92 -0.45 -0.73
CA ARG A 267 -20.69 -1.38 0.09
C ARG A 267 -20.43 -2.78 -0.46
N GLY A 268 -19.67 -3.57 0.28
CA GLY A 268 -19.22 -4.91 -0.08
C GLY A 268 -18.08 -5.32 0.85
N LYS A 269 -17.94 -6.61 1.18
CA LYS A 269 -16.77 -7.04 1.93
C LYS A 269 -15.56 -7.02 0.99
N VAL A 270 -14.42 -6.49 1.43
CA VAL A 270 -13.15 -6.59 0.68
C VAL A 270 -12.79 -8.06 0.38
N SER A 271 -13.31 -9.02 1.15
CA SER A 271 -13.18 -10.45 0.86
C SER A 271 -13.97 -10.91 -0.36
N GLU A 272 -15.11 -10.29 -0.68
CA GLU A 272 -15.94 -10.61 -1.87
C GLU A 272 -15.27 -10.11 -3.16
N GLU A 273 -14.34 -9.16 -3.05
CA GLU A 273 -13.51 -8.72 -4.18
C GLU A 273 -12.30 -9.64 -4.43
N ARG A 274 -12.02 -10.61 -3.54
CA ARG A 274 -10.89 -11.53 -3.72
C ARG A 274 -11.30 -12.67 -4.64
N SER A 275 -10.82 -12.57 -5.86
CA SER A 275 -10.94 -13.59 -6.87
C SER A 275 -10.01 -14.78 -6.56
N VAL A 276 -10.30 -15.59 -5.56
CA VAL A 276 -9.52 -16.81 -5.22
C VAL A 276 -9.96 -17.96 -6.13
N PHE A 277 -9.05 -18.63 -6.82
CA PHE A 277 -9.36 -19.87 -7.53
C PHE A 277 -9.81 -20.97 -6.56
N THR A 278 -10.97 -21.56 -6.83
CA THR A 278 -11.40 -22.81 -6.19
C THR A 278 -10.66 -23.99 -6.80
N GLU A 279 -10.71 -25.15 -6.16
CA GLU A 279 -10.15 -26.37 -6.74
C GLU A 279 -10.80 -26.71 -8.09
N HIS A 280 -12.12 -26.51 -8.21
CA HIS A 280 -12.83 -26.68 -9.48
C HIS A 280 -12.31 -25.71 -10.56
N ASP A 281 -12.03 -24.45 -10.21
CA ASP A 281 -11.43 -23.49 -11.14
C ASP A 281 -10.04 -23.93 -11.59
N LEU A 282 -9.22 -24.43 -10.67
CA LEU A 282 -7.87 -24.91 -10.98
C LEU A 282 -7.92 -26.15 -11.87
N ARG A 283 -8.83 -27.10 -11.63
CA ARG A 283 -9.06 -28.26 -12.51
C ARG A 283 -9.44 -27.84 -13.92
N ARG A 284 -10.33 -26.84 -14.06
CA ARG A 284 -10.69 -26.26 -15.38
C ARG A 284 -9.49 -25.58 -16.04
N LEU A 285 -8.70 -24.82 -15.28
CA LEU A 285 -7.56 -24.06 -15.78
C LEU A 285 -6.39 -24.94 -16.23
N PHE A 286 -6.10 -26.00 -15.48
CA PHE A 286 -5.01 -26.95 -15.75
C PHE A 286 -5.42 -28.15 -16.61
N SER A 287 -6.65 -28.17 -17.14
CA SER A 287 -7.11 -29.26 -18.01
C SER A 287 -6.37 -29.27 -19.35
N LYS A 288 -6.16 -30.46 -19.93
CA LYS A 288 -5.48 -30.62 -21.23
C LYS A 288 -6.11 -29.85 -22.38
N GLN A 289 -7.41 -29.51 -22.32
CA GLN A 289 -8.06 -28.75 -23.40
C GLN A 289 -7.60 -27.29 -23.44
N VAL A 290 -7.21 -26.74 -22.30
CA VAL A 290 -6.92 -25.31 -22.14
C VAL A 290 -5.45 -25.06 -21.82
N TYR A 291 -4.85 -25.94 -21.03
CA TYR A 291 -3.51 -25.77 -20.53
C TYR A 291 -2.45 -26.04 -21.59
N ALA A 292 -1.43 -25.19 -21.64
CA ALA A 292 -0.35 -25.33 -22.60
C ALA A 292 0.49 -26.58 -22.32
N SER A 293 1.07 -27.18 -23.36
CA SER A 293 2.05 -28.27 -23.20
C SER A 293 3.41 -27.73 -22.78
N ALA A 294 4.13 -28.48 -21.93
CA ALA A 294 5.52 -28.19 -21.54
C ALA A 294 6.48 -28.13 -22.75
N LYS A 295 6.14 -28.80 -23.86
CA LYS A 295 6.93 -28.83 -25.10
C LYS A 295 6.59 -27.68 -26.07
N SER A 296 5.78 -26.70 -25.64
CA SER A 296 5.41 -25.57 -26.49
C SER A 296 6.60 -24.65 -26.74
N ALA A 297 6.67 -24.05 -27.94
CA ALA A 297 7.60 -22.96 -28.25
C ALA A 297 7.36 -21.67 -27.41
N GLN A 298 6.31 -21.65 -26.59
CA GLN A 298 5.98 -20.57 -25.66
C GLN A 298 5.96 -21.10 -24.22
N PRO A 299 7.13 -21.43 -23.65
CA PRO A 299 7.23 -22.05 -22.32
C PRO A 299 6.59 -21.22 -21.21
N HIS A 300 6.53 -19.89 -21.35
CA HIS A 300 5.81 -19.03 -20.39
C HIS A 300 4.34 -19.45 -20.17
N LYS A 301 3.67 -20.02 -21.18
CA LYS A 301 2.27 -20.45 -21.05
C LYS A 301 2.11 -21.67 -20.15
N TYR A 302 3.13 -22.52 -20.08
CA TYR A 302 3.17 -23.68 -19.20
C TYR A 302 3.68 -23.33 -17.81
N TRP A 303 4.72 -22.51 -17.70
CA TRP A 303 5.35 -22.26 -16.39
C TRP A 303 4.70 -21.13 -15.59
N LEU A 304 4.22 -20.05 -16.22
CA LEU A 304 3.72 -18.90 -15.46
C LEU A 304 2.51 -19.24 -14.57
N PRO A 305 1.50 -20.01 -14.99
CA PRO A 305 0.39 -20.38 -14.10
C PRO A 305 0.84 -21.23 -12.91
N LEU A 306 1.73 -22.22 -13.13
CA LEU A 306 2.31 -23.06 -12.07
C LEU A 306 3.14 -22.22 -11.09
N LEU A 307 4.04 -21.38 -11.60
CA LEU A 307 4.83 -20.47 -10.78
C LEU A 307 3.93 -19.51 -10.01
N GLY A 308 2.89 -18.96 -10.65
CA GLY A 308 1.90 -18.11 -9.99
C GLY A 308 1.24 -18.81 -8.80
N LEU A 309 0.79 -20.05 -8.99
CA LEU A 309 0.11 -20.85 -7.97
C LEU A 309 0.99 -21.15 -6.75
N TYR A 310 2.26 -21.53 -6.98
CA TYR A 310 3.16 -21.98 -5.92
C TYR A 310 4.06 -20.89 -5.32
N THR A 311 4.12 -19.70 -5.92
CA THR A 311 4.95 -18.58 -5.41
C THR A 311 4.16 -17.33 -5.06
N GLY A 312 2.97 -17.16 -5.64
CA GLY A 312 2.16 -15.94 -5.50
C GLY A 312 2.84 -14.68 -6.04
N ALA A 313 3.90 -14.83 -6.84
CA ALA A 313 4.62 -13.73 -7.44
C ALA A 313 3.75 -13.00 -8.47
N ARG A 314 4.02 -11.70 -8.66
CA ARG A 314 3.29 -10.92 -9.66
C ARG A 314 3.74 -11.37 -11.05
N LEU A 315 2.84 -11.29 -12.04
CA LEU A 315 3.12 -11.74 -13.41
C LEU A 315 4.45 -11.21 -13.95
N ASN A 316 4.67 -9.88 -13.89
CA ASN A 316 5.91 -9.29 -14.40
C ASN A 316 7.15 -9.67 -13.58
N GLU A 317 7.01 -9.98 -12.28
CA GLU A 317 8.12 -10.48 -11.46
C GLU A 317 8.62 -11.82 -12.00
N LEU A 318 7.70 -12.70 -12.43
CA LEU A 318 8.03 -13.98 -13.05
C LEU A 318 8.54 -13.82 -14.49
N CYS A 319 7.90 -12.96 -15.30
CA CYS A 319 8.27 -12.78 -16.70
C CYS A 319 9.67 -12.17 -16.89
N GLN A 320 10.16 -11.37 -15.93
CA GLN A 320 11.44 -10.67 -16.03
C GLN A 320 12.62 -11.43 -15.38
N LEU A 321 12.42 -12.67 -14.95
CA LEU A 321 13.46 -13.47 -14.31
C LEU A 321 14.61 -13.72 -15.29
N TYR A 322 15.82 -13.43 -14.82
CA TYR A 322 17.03 -13.96 -15.40
C TYR A 322 17.32 -15.36 -14.86
N LEU A 323 18.14 -16.13 -15.58
CA LEU A 323 18.53 -17.45 -15.11
C LEU A 323 19.32 -17.38 -13.79
N ASP A 324 20.10 -16.31 -13.56
CA ASP A 324 20.81 -16.08 -12.29
C ASP A 324 19.91 -15.55 -11.15
N ASP A 325 18.61 -15.35 -11.40
CA ASP A 325 17.61 -15.15 -10.36
C ASP A 325 17.11 -16.48 -9.79
N VAL A 326 17.42 -17.62 -10.44
CA VAL A 326 17.22 -18.96 -9.87
C VAL A 326 18.51 -19.33 -9.13
N VAL A 327 18.46 -19.30 -7.80
CA VAL A 327 19.63 -19.42 -6.92
C VAL A 327 19.44 -20.54 -5.91
N SER A 328 20.54 -21.13 -5.43
CA SER A 328 20.50 -22.07 -4.31
C SER A 328 21.16 -21.43 -3.09
N ILE A 329 20.43 -21.30 -1.99
CA ILE A 329 20.91 -20.71 -0.74
C ILE A 329 20.84 -21.78 0.34
N ASN A 330 22.02 -22.19 0.85
CA ASN A 330 22.13 -23.25 1.86
C ASN A 330 21.42 -24.56 1.46
N GLY A 331 21.51 -24.93 0.18
CA GLY A 331 20.86 -26.11 -0.40
C GLY A 331 19.37 -25.95 -0.70
N ILE A 332 18.79 -24.75 -0.54
CA ILE A 332 17.40 -24.45 -0.86
C ILE A 332 17.35 -23.64 -2.15
N ASP A 333 16.81 -24.25 -3.21
CA ASP A 333 16.55 -23.55 -4.47
C ASP A 333 15.44 -22.51 -4.31
N CYS A 334 15.70 -21.30 -4.76
CA CYS A 334 14.85 -20.12 -4.61
C CYS A 334 14.76 -19.33 -5.90
N LEU A 335 13.64 -18.63 -6.07
CA LEU A 335 13.52 -17.50 -6.98
C LEU A 335 13.89 -16.22 -6.23
N HIS A 336 14.87 -15.49 -6.74
CA HIS A 336 15.23 -14.17 -6.25
C HIS A 336 14.46 -13.10 -7.02
N ILE A 337 13.36 -12.64 -6.43
CA ILE A 337 12.57 -11.55 -6.99
C ILE A 337 13.28 -10.24 -6.68
N ARG A 338 13.91 -9.62 -7.68
CA ARG A 338 14.68 -8.37 -7.53
C ARG A 338 14.57 -7.49 -8.78
N ALA A 339 15.12 -6.27 -8.70
CA ALA A 339 15.27 -5.38 -9.83
C ALA A 339 16.70 -4.81 -9.89
N THR A 340 17.68 -5.67 -10.10
CA THR A 340 19.10 -5.31 -10.16
C THR A 340 19.56 -4.88 -11.55
N ARG A 341 18.70 -5.01 -12.57
CA ARG A 341 19.01 -4.69 -13.97
C ARG A 341 18.02 -3.65 -14.53
N PRO A 342 18.41 -2.82 -15.53
CA PRO A 342 17.59 -1.69 -16.00
C PRO A 342 16.21 -2.06 -16.55
N ASP A 343 16.04 -3.29 -17.03
CA ASP A 343 14.82 -3.83 -17.61
C ASP A 343 13.99 -4.68 -16.63
N GLN A 344 14.44 -4.80 -15.38
CA GLN A 344 13.68 -5.38 -14.28
C GLN A 344 13.00 -4.28 -13.46
N LYS A 345 11.80 -4.56 -13.00
CA LYS A 345 11.03 -3.62 -12.18
C LYS A 345 10.23 -4.32 -11.11
N LEU A 346 10.30 -3.78 -9.90
CA LEU A 346 9.45 -4.15 -8.79
C LEU A 346 8.41 -3.05 -8.51
N LYS A 347 7.29 -3.44 -7.91
CA LYS A 347 6.21 -2.50 -7.58
C LYS A 347 6.61 -1.55 -6.46
N THR A 348 7.37 -2.05 -5.49
CA THR A 348 7.91 -1.33 -4.33
C THR A 348 9.26 -1.93 -3.96
N VAL A 349 10.09 -1.17 -3.23
CA VAL A 349 11.36 -1.68 -2.68
C VAL A 349 11.14 -2.94 -1.83
N THR A 350 10.04 -2.99 -1.09
CA THR A 350 9.67 -4.12 -0.21
C THR A 350 9.17 -5.35 -0.97
N SER A 351 9.17 -5.31 -2.30
CA SER A 351 8.81 -6.48 -3.12
C SER A 351 10.00 -7.40 -3.37
N GLU A 352 11.23 -6.92 -3.13
CA GLU A 352 12.44 -7.73 -3.25
C GLU A 352 12.44 -8.83 -2.18
N ARG A 353 12.70 -10.07 -2.59
CA ARG A 353 12.65 -11.25 -1.70
C ARG A 353 13.21 -12.50 -2.36
N LEU A 354 13.57 -13.47 -1.52
CA LEU A 354 13.77 -14.87 -1.91
C LEU A 354 12.47 -15.67 -1.69
N VAL A 355 12.07 -16.44 -2.69
CA VAL A 355 10.92 -17.35 -2.60
C VAL A 355 11.42 -18.78 -2.85
N PRO A 356 11.39 -19.68 -1.85
CA PRO A 356 11.75 -21.08 -2.05
C PRO A 356 10.92 -21.74 -3.17
N ILE A 357 11.56 -22.58 -3.97
CA ILE A 357 10.91 -23.32 -5.05
C ILE A 357 10.29 -24.58 -4.46
N HIS A 358 8.96 -24.67 -4.57
CA HIS A 358 8.20 -25.80 -4.08
C HIS A 358 8.61 -27.12 -4.76
N SER A 359 8.68 -28.21 -3.97
CA SER A 359 8.91 -29.59 -4.42
C SER A 359 8.06 -30.01 -5.63
N LYS A 360 6.78 -29.61 -5.73
CA LYS A 360 5.91 -29.91 -6.88
C LYS A 360 6.41 -29.27 -8.18
N LEU A 361 6.94 -28.05 -8.13
CA LEU A 361 7.57 -27.42 -9.30
C LEU A 361 8.82 -28.17 -9.73
N LYS A 362 9.64 -28.63 -8.77
CA LYS A 362 10.83 -29.44 -9.05
C LYS A 362 10.42 -30.77 -9.70
N ALA A 363 9.43 -31.47 -9.14
CA ALA A 363 8.92 -32.72 -9.68
C ALA A 363 8.31 -32.59 -11.09
N LEU A 364 7.80 -31.40 -11.44
CA LEU A 364 7.31 -31.10 -12.79
C LEU A 364 8.42 -30.75 -13.80
N GLY A 365 9.69 -30.73 -13.38
CA GLY A 365 10.82 -30.47 -14.27
C GLY A 365 11.28 -29.01 -14.33
N PHE A 366 10.95 -28.17 -13.34
CA PHE A 366 11.25 -26.74 -13.43
C PHE A 366 12.76 -26.46 -13.44
N LEU A 367 13.55 -27.18 -12.66
CA LEU A 367 15.01 -26.97 -12.60
C LEU A 367 15.70 -27.47 -13.87
N GLU A 368 15.18 -28.54 -14.45
CA GLU A 368 15.58 -29.09 -15.74
C GLU A 368 15.28 -28.10 -16.86
N PHE A 369 14.11 -27.44 -16.83
CA PHE A 369 13.80 -26.35 -17.75
C PHE A 369 14.76 -25.16 -17.57
N VAL A 370 15.05 -24.74 -16.34
CA VAL A 370 16.03 -23.68 -16.08
C VAL A 370 17.40 -24.05 -16.69
N GLN A 371 17.81 -25.30 -16.51
CA GLN A 371 19.07 -25.81 -17.04
C GLN A 371 19.08 -25.85 -18.58
N SER A 372 18.00 -26.30 -19.23
CA SER A 372 17.91 -26.30 -20.69
C SER A 372 17.97 -24.88 -21.27
N GLN A 373 17.41 -23.88 -20.57
CA GLN A 373 17.53 -22.49 -20.98
C GLN A 373 18.98 -21.99 -20.89
N ARG A 374 19.76 -22.44 -19.89
CA ARG A 374 21.20 -22.11 -19.78
C ARG A 374 22.00 -22.73 -20.92
N GLU A 375 21.74 -24.00 -21.22
CA GLU A 375 22.42 -24.75 -22.29
C GLU A 375 22.11 -24.17 -23.67
N ALA A 376 20.90 -23.65 -23.88
CA ALA A 376 20.53 -22.90 -25.08
C ALA A 376 21.17 -21.50 -25.17
N GLY A 377 22.01 -21.10 -24.19
CA GLY A 377 22.70 -19.81 -24.18
C GLY A 377 21.80 -18.62 -23.89
N HIS A 378 20.59 -18.84 -23.37
CA HIS A 378 19.71 -17.75 -22.99
C HIS A 378 20.19 -17.06 -21.72
N GLN A 379 19.86 -15.78 -21.58
CA GLN A 379 20.09 -15.04 -20.33
C GLN A 379 18.86 -15.07 -19.42
N ARG A 380 17.67 -15.10 -20.02
CA ARG A 380 16.38 -15.02 -19.33
C ARG A 380 15.74 -16.39 -19.21
N LEU A 381 14.95 -16.55 -18.14
CA LEU A 381 14.13 -17.74 -17.96
C LEU A 381 13.11 -17.91 -19.09
N PHE A 382 12.48 -16.80 -19.49
CA PHE A 382 11.56 -16.74 -20.63
C PHE A 382 12.16 -15.86 -21.72
N ALA A 383 13.10 -16.42 -22.49
CA ALA A 383 13.84 -15.70 -23.52
C ALA A 383 12.97 -15.26 -24.71
N GLU A 384 11.82 -15.90 -24.91
CA GLU A 384 10.86 -15.59 -25.97
C GLU A 384 10.01 -14.32 -25.68
N LEU A 385 10.04 -13.80 -24.45
CA LEU A 385 9.27 -12.63 -24.07
C LEU A 385 9.99 -11.33 -24.45
N THR A 386 9.24 -10.41 -25.04
CA THR A 386 9.74 -9.09 -25.45
C THR A 386 9.39 -8.01 -24.43
N LEU A 387 10.34 -7.10 -24.18
CA LEU A 387 10.14 -5.97 -23.27
C LEU A 387 9.18 -4.93 -23.87
N HIS A 388 8.06 -4.68 -23.20
CA HIS A 388 7.14 -3.59 -23.55
C HIS A 388 7.37 -2.34 -22.70
N LYS A 389 7.47 -1.16 -23.33
CA LYS A 389 7.75 0.14 -22.68
C LYS A 389 6.92 0.42 -21.42
N ALA A 390 5.62 0.12 -21.46
CA ALA A 390 4.69 0.42 -20.34
C ALA A 390 4.41 -0.76 -19.40
N HIS A 391 4.64 -2.00 -19.85
CA HIS A 391 4.11 -3.21 -19.20
C HIS A 391 5.18 -4.25 -18.90
N GLY A 392 6.44 -3.95 -19.18
CA GLY A 392 7.54 -4.89 -19.02
C GLY A 392 7.36 -6.12 -19.91
N TYR A 393 7.84 -7.26 -19.43
CA TYR A 393 7.72 -8.55 -20.11
C TYR A 393 6.32 -9.18 -19.97
N ALA A 394 5.46 -8.64 -19.11
CA ALA A 394 4.12 -9.17 -18.87
C ALA A 394 3.08 -8.82 -19.93
N ALA A 395 3.40 -8.00 -20.94
CA ALA A 395 2.42 -7.53 -21.94
C ALA A 395 1.79 -8.67 -22.74
N ALA A 396 2.60 -9.55 -23.34
CA ALA A 396 2.12 -10.70 -24.10
C ALA A 396 1.49 -11.78 -23.19
N PRO A 397 2.11 -12.18 -22.05
CA PRO A 397 1.50 -13.13 -21.12
C PRO A 397 0.16 -12.65 -20.55
N SER A 398 0.00 -11.37 -20.23
CA SER A 398 -1.27 -10.82 -19.73
C SER A 398 -2.39 -10.89 -20.76
N LYS A 399 -2.08 -10.59 -22.04
CA LYS A 399 -3.02 -10.73 -23.16
C LYS A 399 -3.39 -12.19 -23.38
N TRP A 400 -2.42 -13.10 -23.34
CA TRP A 400 -2.66 -14.54 -23.44
C TRP A 400 -3.57 -15.03 -22.32
N PHE A 401 -3.26 -14.72 -21.06
CA PHE A 401 -4.06 -15.16 -19.92
C PHE A 401 -5.47 -14.57 -19.94
N THR A 402 -5.66 -13.37 -20.49
CA THR A 402 -7.00 -12.82 -20.75
C THR A 402 -7.83 -13.71 -21.67
N ARG A 403 -7.24 -14.25 -22.73
CA ARG A 403 -7.96 -15.19 -23.63
C ARG A 403 -8.30 -16.51 -22.94
N VAL A 404 -7.38 -17.03 -22.12
CA VAL A 404 -7.64 -18.23 -21.30
C VAL A 404 -8.81 -18.00 -20.36
N ARG A 405 -8.85 -16.85 -19.69
CA ARG A 405 -9.97 -16.46 -18.82
C ARG A 405 -11.29 -16.36 -19.58
N ASP A 406 -11.27 -15.77 -20.77
CA ASP A 406 -12.47 -15.66 -21.62
C ASP A 406 -13.00 -17.06 -22.00
N GLN A 407 -12.11 -17.99 -22.37
CA GLN A 407 -12.48 -19.39 -22.68
C GLN A 407 -13.08 -20.14 -21.49
N LEU A 408 -12.64 -19.81 -20.27
CA LEU A 408 -13.08 -20.48 -19.03
C LEU A 408 -14.25 -19.78 -18.32
N GLY A 409 -14.73 -18.64 -18.84
CA GLY A 409 -15.78 -17.85 -18.20
C GLY A 409 -15.33 -16.97 -17.04
N PHE A 410 -14.02 -16.80 -16.81
CA PHE A 410 -13.45 -16.05 -15.69
C PHE A 410 -13.40 -14.52 -15.89
N ARG A 411 -14.26 -13.97 -16.74
CA ARG A 411 -14.18 -12.57 -17.14
C ARG A 411 -14.93 -11.64 -16.21
N ASP A 412 -16.16 -11.99 -15.86
CA ASP A 412 -17.15 -11.10 -15.25
C ASP A 412 -17.88 -11.80 -14.08
N GLY A 413 -18.62 -11.01 -13.29
CA GLY A 413 -19.40 -11.51 -12.16
C GLY A 413 -18.56 -12.10 -11.02
N GLU A 414 -19.16 -13.02 -10.28
CA GLU A 414 -18.55 -13.69 -9.11
C GLU A 414 -17.41 -14.65 -9.51
N GLU A 415 -17.40 -15.12 -10.77
CA GLU A 415 -16.34 -15.97 -11.32
C GLU A 415 -15.15 -15.19 -11.89
N ARG A 416 -15.13 -13.85 -11.80
CA ARG A 416 -14.02 -13.04 -12.29
C ARG A 416 -12.72 -13.45 -11.59
N LYS A 417 -11.80 -14.07 -12.33
CA LYS A 417 -10.43 -14.39 -11.91
C LYS A 417 -9.45 -13.73 -12.86
N ASP A 418 -8.27 -13.34 -12.40
CA ASP A 418 -7.16 -12.89 -13.25
C ASP A 418 -5.84 -13.53 -12.80
N PHE A 419 -4.69 -13.13 -13.36
CA PHE A 419 -3.42 -13.76 -12.94
C PHE A 419 -3.10 -13.46 -11.46
N HIS A 420 -3.57 -12.34 -10.92
CA HIS A 420 -3.39 -12.00 -9.51
C HIS A 420 -4.21 -12.90 -8.58
N SER A 421 -5.24 -13.56 -9.10
CA SER A 421 -6.00 -14.59 -8.39
C SER A 421 -5.13 -15.70 -7.83
N PHE A 422 -4.05 -16.11 -8.51
CA PHE A 422 -3.11 -17.11 -7.97
C PHE A 422 -2.50 -16.68 -6.64
N ARG A 423 -2.11 -15.42 -6.55
CA ARG A 423 -1.57 -14.84 -5.31
C ARG A 423 -2.62 -14.83 -4.20
N HIS A 424 -3.86 -14.50 -4.52
CA HIS A 424 -4.95 -14.55 -3.56
C HIS A 424 -5.23 -15.98 -3.11
N THR A 425 -5.21 -16.94 -4.02
CA THR A 425 -5.33 -18.38 -3.72
C THR A 425 -4.23 -18.86 -2.79
N LEU A 426 -2.96 -18.53 -3.07
CA LEU A 426 -1.85 -18.89 -2.20
C LEU A 426 -2.02 -18.28 -0.80
N ALA A 427 -2.33 -16.98 -0.73
CA ALA A 427 -2.51 -16.27 0.53
C ALA A 427 -3.67 -16.85 1.36
N ASP A 428 -4.78 -17.18 0.71
CA ASP A 428 -5.94 -17.77 1.37
C ASP A 428 -5.64 -19.19 1.85
N HIS A 429 -5.04 -20.03 1.01
CA HIS A 429 -4.66 -21.40 1.36
C HIS A 429 -3.73 -21.44 2.59
N LEU A 430 -2.65 -20.64 2.60
CA LEU A 430 -1.74 -20.55 3.74
C LEU A 430 -2.44 -20.01 5.00
N LYS A 431 -3.38 -19.08 4.84
CA LYS A 431 -4.18 -18.57 5.95
C LYS A 431 -5.09 -19.66 6.53
N GLN A 432 -5.74 -20.47 5.70
CA GLN A 432 -6.57 -21.60 6.16
C GLN A 432 -5.73 -22.66 6.89
N LYS A 433 -4.45 -22.81 6.53
CA LYS A 433 -3.48 -23.63 7.26
C LYS A 433 -2.93 -22.99 8.55
N GLY A 434 -3.44 -21.82 8.95
CA GLY A 434 -3.04 -21.15 10.19
C GLY A 434 -1.64 -20.52 10.16
N ILE A 435 -1.04 -20.35 8.98
CA ILE A 435 0.28 -19.72 8.84
C ILE A 435 0.17 -18.23 9.20
N VAL A 436 1.12 -17.76 9.99
CA VAL A 436 1.17 -16.37 10.48
C VAL A 436 1.34 -15.39 9.32
N GLU A 437 0.57 -14.28 9.36
CA GLU A 437 0.54 -13.24 8.31
C GLU A 437 1.92 -12.68 7.97
N SER A 438 2.85 -12.63 8.93
CA SER A 438 4.22 -12.17 8.68
C SER A 438 4.99 -13.09 7.72
N LEU A 439 4.83 -14.41 7.86
CA LEU A 439 5.49 -15.38 6.98
C LEU A 439 4.85 -15.39 5.59
N VAL A 440 3.52 -15.35 5.53
CA VAL A 440 2.79 -15.18 4.25
C VAL A 440 3.20 -13.87 3.57
N GLY A 441 3.35 -12.79 4.34
CA GLY A 441 3.83 -11.50 3.84
C GLY A 441 5.27 -11.57 3.31
N GLY A 442 6.15 -12.33 3.96
CA GLY A 442 7.51 -12.60 3.49
C GLY A 442 7.53 -13.29 2.12
N ILE A 443 6.72 -14.34 1.91
CA ILE A 443 6.59 -15.03 0.61
C ILE A 443 6.01 -14.10 -0.46
N LEU A 444 5.01 -13.30 -0.09
CA LEU A 444 4.29 -12.47 -1.03
C LEU A 444 5.00 -11.14 -1.31
N GLY A 445 5.97 -10.70 -0.50
CA GLY A 445 6.56 -9.36 -0.60
C GLY A 445 5.57 -8.27 -0.17
N HIS A 446 4.85 -8.53 0.93
CA HIS A 446 4.09 -7.52 1.66
C HIS A 446 4.95 -6.99 2.81
N GLN A 447 4.79 -5.71 3.16
CA GLN A 447 5.31 -5.21 4.42
C GLN A 447 4.56 -5.89 5.56
N SER A 448 5.26 -6.69 6.35
CA SER A 448 4.71 -7.33 7.54
C SER A 448 5.08 -6.51 8.78
N GLY A 449 4.08 -6.19 9.61
CA GLY A 449 4.27 -5.67 10.96
C GLY A 449 4.36 -4.15 11.11
N GLY A 450 4.16 -3.66 12.33
CA GLY A 450 4.28 -2.24 12.67
C GLY A 450 5.69 -1.69 12.48
N ILE A 451 5.83 -0.36 12.56
CA ILE A 451 7.04 0.45 12.29
C ILE A 451 8.35 -0.21 12.79
N THR A 452 8.33 -0.90 13.93
CA THR A 452 9.52 -1.53 14.55
C THR A 452 10.09 -2.70 13.72
N PHE A 453 9.27 -3.65 13.27
CA PHE A 453 9.77 -4.79 12.47
C PHE A 453 10.10 -4.37 11.03
N SER A 454 9.37 -3.41 10.47
CA SER A 454 9.67 -2.89 9.13
C SER A 454 10.94 -2.04 9.05
N ARG A 455 11.44 -1.51 10.19
CA ARG A 455 12.63 -0.65 10.24
C ARG A 455 13.91 -1.38 10.67
N TYR A 456 13.78 -2.56 11.30
CA TYR A 456 14.92 -3.33 11.84
C TYR A 456 14.94 -4.82 11.45
N GLY A 457 13.85 -5.38 10.92
CA GLY A 457 13.81 -6.78 10.47
C GLY A 457 14.44 -6.93 9.10
N LYS A 458 15.49 -7.76 8.99
CA LYS A 458 15.97 -8.27 7.70
C LYS A 458 14.93 -9.23 7.12
N ASP A 459 14.98 -9.44 5.81
CA ASP A 459 14.11 -10.41 5.13
C ASP A 459 14.18 -11.80 5.76
N PHE A 460 13.08 -12.55 5.68
CA PHE A 460 13.08 -13.94 6.14
C PHE A 460 14.08 -14.76 5.34
N ARG A 461 14.87 -15.57 6.05
CA ARG A 461 15.79 -16.50 5.40
C ARG A 461 15.01 -17.64 4.70
N PRO A 462 15.53 -18.19 3.59
CA PRO A 462 14.89 -19.29 2.89
C PRO A 462 14.52 -20.49 3.76
N GLU A 463 15.31 -20.83 4.78
CA GLU A 463 15.05 -21.97 5.67
C GLU A 463 13.77 -21.79 6.49
N VAL A 464 13.38 -20.54 6.76
CA VAL A 464 12.14 -20.20 7.46
C VAL A 464 10.95 -20.25 6.52
N LEU A 465 11.13 -19.87 5.26
CA LEU A 465 10.05 -19.80 4.26
C LEU A 465 9.79 -21.14 3.57
N ALA A 466 10.78 -22.02 3.48
CA ALA A 466 10.66 -23.28 2.75
C ALA A 466 9.55 -24.19 3.33
N PRO A 467 9.46 -24.43 4.65
CA PRO A 467 8.36 -25.20 5.23
C PRO A 467 6.98 -24.57 4.99
N VAL A 468 6.92 -23.23 4.88
CA VAL A 468 5.68 -22.51 4.61
C VAL A 468 5.24 -22.69 3.16
N ILE A 469 6.17 -22.63 2.21
CA ILE A 469 5.87 -22.92 0.79
C ILE A 469 5.47 -24.38 0.61
N GLU A 470 6.15 -25.32 1.25
CA GLU A 470 5.80 -26.75 1.17
C GLU A 470 4.44 -27.09 1.79
N ALA A 471 3.90 -26.23 2.65
CA ALA A 471 2.53 -26.39 3.15
C ALA A 471 1.47 -26.16 2.06
N VAL A 472 1.83 -25.74 0.85
CA VAL A 472 0.89 -25.47 -0.24
C VAL A 472 0.54 -26.77 -0.98
N GLU A 473 -0.55 -27.39 -0.58
CA GLU A 473 -0.99 -28.67 -1.15
C GLU A 473 -2.04 -28.41 -2.23
N PHE A 474 -1.59 -28.37 -3.48
CA PHE A 474 -2.46 -28.41 -4.66
C PHE A 474 -2.16 -29.67 -5.48
N ASP A 475 -3.20 -30.32 -5.99
CA ASP A 475 -3.06 -31.53 -6.83
C ASP A 475 -2.75 -31.21 -8.30
N ALA A 476 -1.90 -30.21 -8.54
CA ALA A 476 -1.55 -29.77 -9.88
C ALA A 476 -0.98 -30.89 -10.76
N VAL A 477 -0.28 -31.86 -10.17
CA VAL A 477 0.26 -33.02 -10.88
C VAL A 477 -0.86 -33.93 -11.39
N GLU A 478 -1.95 -34.09 -10.64
CA GLU A 478 -3.10 -34.88 -11.10
C GLU A 478 -3.85 -34.17 -12.21
N TRP A 479 -4.02 -32.84 -12.12
CA TRP A 479 -4.75 -32.07 -13.14
C TRP A 479 -4.04 -32.04 -14.49
N LEU A 480 -2.72 -32.19 -14.49
CA LEU A 480 -1.88 -32.21 -15.70
C LEU A 480 -1.74 -33.61 -16.34
N ARG A 481 -2.16 -34.67 -15.65
CA ARG A 481 -2.17 -36.05 -16.17
C ARG A 481 -3.31 -36.28 -17.15
#